data_AF-A0A327WY12-F1
#
_entry.id   AF-A0A327WY12-F1
#
_cell.length_a   1.000
_cell.length_b   1.000
_cell.length_c   1.000
_cell.angle_alpha   90.00
_cell.angle_beta   90.00
_cell.angle_gamma   90.00
#
_symmetry.space_group_name_H-M   'P 1'
#
loop_
_entity.id
_entity.type
_entity.pdbx_description
1 polymer ?
#
loop_
_entity_poly.entity_id
_entity_poly.type
_entity_poly.pdbx_seq_one_letter_code
_entity_poly.pdbx_strand_id
1 'polypeptide(L)'
;MNARPCFLFRQWGLFLLITLMMACQNPTVEAPKNLIPEDQMARILTEIHLAEARVTKLNRMAQDSNTLIYKHLEKKIFRKFQVDTAAYSKSYSYYASNPEQFAAIYKQVKAELEKRKKPADSSRTTDSGRTNRLPARLKNLKK
;
A
#
# COMPACT_ATOMS: atom_id res chain seq x y z
N MET A 1 -34.56 -49.41 22.67
CA MET A 1 -35.04 -48.03 22.49
C MET A 1 -33.88 -47.09 22.71
N ASN A 2 -33.55 -46.23 21.73
CA ASN A 2 -32.88 -44.91 21.88
C ASN A 2 -32.30 -44.48 20.52
N ALA A 3 -33.16 -43.97 19.65
CA ALA A 3 -32.78 -43.40 18.36
C ALA A 3 -33.12 -41.90 18.34
N ARG A 4 -32.26 -41.03 18.89
CA ARG A 4 -32.34 -39.56 18.71
C ARG A 4 -30.98 -38.82 18.85
N PRO A 5 -30.01 -38.97 17.93
CA PRO A 5 -28.94 -37.98 17.78
C PRO A 5 -29.13 -37.06 16.56
N CYS A 6 -29.99 -37.43 15.59
CA CYS A 6 -30.09 -36.75 14.30
C CYS A 6 -30.79 -35.36 14.35
N PHE A 7 -31.61 -35.11 15.37
CA PHE A 7 -32.36 -33.85 15.48
C PHE A 7 -31.51 -32.68 16.02
N LEU A 8 -30.54 -32.98 16.88
CA LEU A 8 -29.70 -31.99 17.56
C LEU A 8 -28.67 -31.38 16.60
N PHE A 9 -28.03 -32.18 15.74
CA PHE A 9 -27.04 -31.70 14.78
C PHE A 9 -27.66 -30.76 13.73
N ARG A 10 -28.92 -31.03 13.32
CA ARG A 10 -29.66 -30.17 12.38
C ARG A 10 -30.10 -28.84 13.00
N GLN A 11 -30.45 -28.83 14.29
CA GLN A 11 -30.78 -27.61 15.03
C GLN A 11 -29.55 -26.72 15.28
N TRP A 12 -28.38 -27.32 15.56
CA TRP A 12 -27.13 -26.59 15.77
C TRP A 12 -26.63 -25.93 14.49
N GLY A 13 -26.82 -26.57 13.33
CA GLY A 13 -26.55 -25.95 12.03
C GLY A 13 -27.41 -24.71 11.76
N LEU A 14 -28.69 -24.74 12.15
CA LEU A 14 -29.59 -23.59 12.01
C LEU A 14 -29.21 -22.45 12.97
N PHE A 15 -28.82 -22.77 14.20
CA PHE A 15 -28.36 -21.77 15.17
C PHE A 15 -27.06 -21.09 14.74
N LEU A 16 -26.11 -21.86 14.19
CA LEU A 16 -24.87 -21.33 13.59
C LEU A 16 -25.17 -20.41 12.38
N LEU A 17 -26.16 -20.75 11.56
CA LEU A 17 -26.56 -19.93 10.41
C LEU A 17 -27.17 -18.58 10.84
N ILE A 18 -27.97 -18.59 11.91
CA ILE A 18 -28.59 -17.39 12.47
C ILE A 18 -27.54 -16.48 13.11
N THR A 19 -26.57 -17.02 13.86
CA THR A 19 -25.48 -16.20 14.45
C THR A 19 -24.57 -15.61 13.39
N LEU A 20 -24.37 -16.28 12.25
CA LEU A 20 -23.60 -15.77 11.12
C LEU A 20 -24.26 -14.54 10.47
N MET A 21 -25.60 -14.48 10.44
CA MET A 21 -26.33 -13.34 9.89
C MET A 21 -26.23 -12.09 10.79
N MET A 22 -26.03 -12.24 12.10
CA MET A 22 -25.87 -11.11 13.03
C MET A 22 -24.45 -10.52 13.05
N ALA A 23 -23.46 -11.17 12.42
CA ALA A 23 -22.10 -10.68 12.35
C ALA A 23 -21.92 -9.48 11.39
N CYS A 24 -22.87 -9.27 10.48
CA CYS A 24 -22.83 -8.18 9.51
C CYS A 24 -23.42 -6.88 10.10
N GLN A 25 -22.83 -6.39 11.19
CA GLN A 25 -23.06 -5.02 11.65
C GLN A 25 -21.84 -4.20 11.23
N ASN A 26 -22.04 -3.28 10.29
CA ASN A 26 -21.03 -2.28 9.94
C ASN A 26 -21.22 -1.08 10.87
N PRO A 27 -20.44 -0.94 11.95
CA PRO A 27 -20.48 0.29 12.74
C PRO A 27 -20.08 1.45 11.83
N THR A 28 -20.94 2.45 11.72
CA THR A 28 -20.61 3.70 11.04
C THR A 28 -19.55 4.42 11.88
N VAL A 29 -18.30 4.38 11.43
CA VAL A 29 -17.21 5.10 12.07
C VAL A 29 -17.31 6.57 11.65
N GLU A 30 -17.50 7.46 12.61
CA GLU A 30 -17.51 8.89 12.36
C GLU A 30 -16.12 9.42 11.97
N ALA A 31 -16.09 10.50 11.18
CA ALA A 31 -14.84 11.13 10.79
C ALA A 31 -14.11 11.69 12.03
N PRO A 32 -12.85 11.29 12.30
CA PRO A 32 -12.08 11.86 13.40
C PRO A 32 -11.75 13.34 13.15
N LYS A 33 -11.64 14.13 14.21
CA LYS A 33 -11.27 15.56 14.13
C LYS A 33 -9.96 15.82 13.37
N ASN A 34 -9.01 14.89 13.47
CA ASN A 34 -7.70 14.94 12.81
C ASN A 34 -7.65 13.93 11.65
N LEU A 35 -8.67 13.93 10.80
CA LEU A 35 -8.72 13.06 9.62
C LEU A 35 -7.60 13.43 8.65
N ILE A 36 -6.75 12.46 8.32
CA ILE A 36 -5.72 12.63 7.30
C ILE A 36 -6.40 12.71 5.93
N PRO A 37 -6.15 13.74 5.11
CA PRO A 37 -6.74 13.85 3.78
C PRO A 37 -6.42 12.65 2.88
N GLU A 38 -7.33 12.29 1.97
CA GLU A 38 -7.20 11.12 1.09
C GLU A 38 -5.87 11.10 0.32
N ASP A 39 -5.47 12.22 -0.27
CA ASP A 39 -4.21 12.34 -1.03
C ASP A 39 -2.98 12.13 -0.14
N GLN A 40 -3.03 12.62 1.10
CA GLN A 40 -1.96 12.41 2.07
C GLN A 40 -1.93 10.95 2.53
N MET A 41 -3.10 10.34 2.77
CA MET A 41 -3.22 8.93 3.12
C MET A 41 -2.67 8.03 2.01
N ALA A 42 -2.99 8.32 0.74
CA ALA A 42 -2.46 7.58 -0.41
C ALA A 42 -0.93 7.64 -0.48
N ARG A 43 -0.33 8.81 -0.23
CA ARG A 43 1.14 8.95 -0.17
C ARG A 43 1.76 8.19 1.00
N ILE A 44 1.12 8.21 2.17
CA ILE A 44 1.57 7.46 3.35
C ILE A 44 1.52 5.95 3.08
N LEU A 45 0.38 5.43 2.61
CA LEU A 45 0.20 4.01 2.29
C LEU A 45 1.18 3.53 1.23
N THR A 46 1.46 4.36 0.22
CA THR A 46 2.48 4.06 -0.79
C THR A 46 3.85 3.86 -0.13
N GLU A 47 4.27 4.75 0.77
CA GLU A 47 5.56 4.65 1.44
C GLU A 47 5.61 3.47 2.43
N ILE A 48 4.50 3.15 3.09
CA ILE A 48 4.35 1.97 3.95
C ILE A 48 4.54 0.69 3.14
N HIS A 49 3.83 0.51 2.02
CA HIS A 49 3.98 -0.66 1.17
C HIS A 49 5.39 -0.79 0.58
N LEU A 50 6.04 0.33 0.26
CA LEU A 50 7.44 0.32 -0.16
C LEU A 50 8.39 -0.08 0.98
N ALA A 51 8.14 0.35 2.21
CA ALA A 51 8.92 -0.07 3.37
C ALA A 51 8.73 -1.57 3.64
N GLU A 52 7.49 -2.06 3.61
CA GLU A 52 7.17 -3.48 3.73
C GLU A 52 7.87 -4.31 2.65
N ALA A 53 7.78 -3.92 1.38
CA ALA A 53 8.47 -4.61 0.27
C ALA A 53 9.99 -4.65 0.46
N ARG A 54 10.60 -3.59 1.01
CA ARG A 54 12.03 -3.59 1.34
C ARG A 54 12.35 -4.58 2.45
N VAL A 55 11.56 -4.60 3.54
CA VAL A 55 11.75 -5.54 4.65
C VAL A 55 11.56 -6.99 4.18
N THR A 56 10.52 -7.27 3.40
CA THR A 56 10.25 -8.59 2.83
C THR A 56 11.36 -9.05 1.89
N LYS A 57 12.04 -8.15 1.18
CA LYS A 57 13.22 -8.49 0.38
C LYS A 57 14.45 -8.82 1.24
N LEU A 58 14.52 -8.30 2.46
CA LEU A 58 15.57 -8.56 3.44
C LEU A 58 15.36 -9.86 4.24
N ASN A 59 14.33 -10.67 3.92
CA ASN A 59 13.86 -11.89 4.62
C ASN A 59 14.89 -13.05 4.77
N ARG A 60 16.19 -12.75 4.67
CA ARG A 60 17.30 -13.58 5.14
C ARG A 60 17.55 -13.45 6.66
N MET A 61 16.88 -12.51 7.35
CA MET A 61 16.98 -12.31 8.79
C MET A 61 15.80 -12.94 9.55
N ALA A 62 16.00 -13.18 10.85
CA ALA A 62 14.94 -13.64 11.74
C ALA A 62 13.72 -12.70 11.74
N GLN A 63 12.53 -13.25 11.94
CA GLN A 63 11.26 -12.51 11.89
C GLN A 63 11.21 -11.33 12.87
N ASP A 64 11.79 -11.50 14.05
CA ASP A 64 11.86 -10.43 15.07
C ASP A 64 12.66 -9.22 14.57
N SER A 65 13.79 -9.48 13.90
CA SER A 65 14.63 -8.44 13.29
C SER A 65 13.87 -7.67 12.20
N ASN A 66 13.13 -8.38 11.35
CA ASN A 66 12.32 -7.76 10.29
C ASN A 66 11.24 -6.83 10.89
N THR A 67 10.61 -7.26 11.98
CA THR A 67 9.59 -6.48 12.68
C THR A 67 10.16 -5.18 13.26
N LEU A 68 11.36 -5.23 13.87
CA LEU A 68 12.03 -4.04 14.39
C LEU A 68 12.40 -3.05 13.29
N ILE A 69 12.92 -3.56 12.17
CA ILE A 69 13.27 -2.73 11.00
C ILE A 69 12.02 -2.06 10.43
N TYR A 70 10.92 -2.81 10.28
CA TYR A 70 9.65 -2.27 9.79
C TYR A 70 9.14 -1.14 10.70
N LYS A 71 9.06 -1.36 12.01
CA LYS A 71 8.63 -0.34 12.99
C LYS A 71 9.47 0.93 12.91
N HIS A 72 10.78 0.80 12.70
CA HIS A 72 11.67 1.95 12.52
C HIS A 72 11.37 2.72 11.23
N LEU A 73 11.13 2.02 10.13
CA LEU A 73 10.77 2.64 8.84
C LEU A 73 9.40 3.32 8.92
N GLU A 74 8.41 2.66 9.50
CA GLU A 74 7.06 3.20 9.72
C GLU A 74 7.12 4.50 10.54
N LYS A 75 7.87 4.52 11.65
CA LYS A 75 8.06 5.73 12.45
C LYS A 75 8.72 6.86 11.66
N LYS A 76 9.67 6.55 10.77
CA LYS A 76 10.28 7.54 9.86
C LYS A 76 9.27 8.09 8.85
N ILE A 77 8.40 7.23 8.31
CA ILE A 77 7.32 7.64 7.39
C ILE A 77 6.38 8.61 8.09
N PHE A 78 5.87 8.25 9.28
CA PHE A 78 4.96 9.13 10.03
C PHE A 78 5.59 10.49 10.36
N ARG A 79 6.87 10.52 10.74
CA ARG A 79 7.63 11.77 10.92
C ARG A 79 7.73 12.58 9.62
N LYS A 80 8.01 11.95 8.48
CA LYS A 80 8.11 12.61 7.17
C LYS A 80 6.82 13.32 6.77
N PHE A 81 5.67 12.74 7.11
CA PHE A 81 4.35 13.30 6.80
C PHE A 81 3.75 14.13 7.95
N GLN A 82 4.48 14.31 9.06
CA GLN A 82 4.01 15.01 10.27
C GLN A 82 2.69 14.45 10.80
N VAL A 83 2.54 13.13 10.76
CA VAL A 83 1.35 12.42 11.21
C VAL A 83 1.67 11.69 12.51
N ASP A 84 0.72 11.75 13.45
CA ASP A 84 0.76 10.93 14.65
C ASP A 84 0.15 9.53 14.41
N THR A 85 0.67 8.51 15.09
CA THR A 85 0.22 7.13 14.95
C THR A 85 -1.27 6.99 15.29
N ALA A 86 -1.76 7.72 16.30
CA ALA A 86 -3.18 7.68 16.67
C ALA A 86 -4.06 8.35 15.61
N ALA A 87 -3.60 9.45 15.01
CA ALA A 87 -4.30 10.11 13.91
C ALA A 87 -4.37 9.20 12.67
N TYR A 88 -3.25 8.51 12.34
CA TYR A 88 -3.21 7.51 11.28
C TYR A 88 -4.18 6.36 11.54
N SER A 89 -4.13 5.74 12.71
CA SER A 89 -4.98 4.60 13.05
C SER A 89 -6.47 4.96 12.95
N LYS A 90 -6.89 6.10 13.51
CA LYS A 90 -8.28 6.56 13.43
C LYS A 90 -8.71 6.87 11.99
N SER A 91 -7.85 7.54 11.23
CA SER A 91 -8.14 7.87 9.83
C SER A 91 -8.22 6.60 8.97
N TYR A 92 -7.32 5.65 9.20
CA TYR A 92 -7.33 4.36 8.51
C TYR A 92 -8.62 3.58 8.81
N SER A 93 -9.04 3.51 10.07
CA SER A 93 -10.31 2.87 10.45
C SER A 93 -11.53 3.55 9.81
N TYR A 94 -11.54 4.89 9.76
CA TYR A 94 -12.59 5.64 9.07
C TYR A 94 -12.63 5.31 7.57
N TYR A 95 -11.49 5.31 6.88
CA TYR A 95 -11.48 4.96 5.46
C TYR A 95 -11.84 3.48 5.25
N ALA A 96 -11.36 2.57 6.08
CA ALA A 96 -11.68 1.15 5.98
C ALA A 96 -13.18 0.85 6.15
N SER A 97 -13.93 1.66 6.90
CA SER A 97 -15.39 1.57 7.01
C SER A 97 -16.15 2.25 5.87
N ASN A 98 -15.47 2.99 4.99
CA ASN A 98 -16.04 3.72 3.86
C ASN A 98 -15.47 3.17 2.52
N PRO A 99 -16.06 2.10 1.96
CA PRO A 99 -15.49 1.40 0.81
C PRO A 99 -15.21 2.27 -0.42
N GLU A 100 -16.06 3.26 -0.69
CA GLU A 100 -15.91 4.16 -1.84
C GLU A 100 -14.66 5.05 -1.71
N GLN A 101 -14.50 5.71 -0.57
CA GLN A 101 -13.33 6.55 -0.28
C GLN A 101 -12.04 5.71 -0.24
N PHE A 102 -12.09 4.52 0.38
CA PHE A 102 -10.92 3.65 0.45
C PHE A 102 -10.50 3.13 -0.92
N ALA A 103 -11.47 2.80 -1.79
CA ALA A 103 -11.19 2.42 -3.16
C ALA A 103 -10.53 3.56 -3.95
N ALA A 104 -10.96 4.81 -3.74
CA ALA A 104 -10.32 5.98 -4.33
C ALA A 104 -8.87 6.14 -3.86
N ILE A 105 -8.60 6.03 -2.55
CA ILE A 105 -7.25 6.06 -1.99
C ILE A 105 -6.37 4.97 -2.63
N TYR A 106 -6.85 3.72 -2.69
CA TYR A 106 -6.06 2.63 -3.28
C TYR A 106 -5.85 2.78 -4.79
N LYS A 107 -6.77 3.43 -5.52
CA LYS A 107 -6.56 3.79 -6.92
C LYS A 107 -5.37 4.73 -7.06
N GLN A 108 -5.24 5.72 -6.17
CA GLN A 108 -4.09 6.62 -6.15
C GLN A 108 -2.79 5.88 -5.77
N VAL A 109 -2.82 5.02 -4.75
CA VAL A 109 -1.66 4.20 -4.33
C VAL A 109 -1.15 3.37 -5.51
N LYS A 110 -2.04 2.67 -6.22
CA LYS A 110 -1.68 1.88 -7.41
C LYS A 110 -1.04 2.75 -8.47
N ALA A 111 -1.64 3.91 -8.79
CA ALA A 111 -1.09 4.83 -9.77
C ALA A 111 0.32 5.33 -9.40
N GLU A 112 0.56 5.66 -8.13
CA GLU A 112 1.86 6.11 -7.64
C GLU A 112 2.92 5.00 -7.68
N LEU A 113 2.55 3.76 -7.32
CA LEU A 113 3.45 2.61 -7.45
C LEU A 113 3.81 2.32 -8.90
N GLU A 114 2.84 2.38 -9.83
CA GLU A 114 3.10 2.20 -11.26
C GLU A 114 4.02 3.27 -11.83
N LYS A 115 3.88 4.54 -11.41
CA LYS A 115 4.81 5.61 -11.78
C LYS A 115 6.25 5.31 -11.35
N ARG A 116 6.43 4.71 -10.16
CA ARG A 116 7.76 4.37 -9.60
C ARG A 116 8.37 3.10 -10.17
N LYS A 117 7.55 2.19 -10.70
CA LYS A 117 8.02 0.98 -11.41
C LYS A 117 8.61 1.29 -12.78
N LYS A 118 8.12 2.35 -13.44
CA LYS A 118 8.68 2.74 -14.74
C LYS A 118 10.17 3.06 -14.54
N PRO A 119 11.08 2.41 -15.30
CA PRO A 119 12.48 2.81 -15.27
C PRO A 119 12.53 4.30 -15.62
N ALA A 120 13.42 5.05 -14.98
CA ALA A 120 13.64 6.47 -15.21
C ALA A 120 14.16 6.82 -16.62
N ASP A 121 13.88 5.97 -17.62
CA ASP A 121 14.50 5.96 -18.95
C ASP A 121 13.47 6.06 -20.10
N SER A 122 12.20 6.38 -19.83
CA SER A 122 11.23 6.63 -20.90
C SER A 122 11.04 8.12 -21.26
N SER A 123 11.90 9.03 -20.75
CA SER A 123 11.98 10.42 -21.20
C SER A 123 13.23 10.73 -22.04
N ARG A 124 14.04 9.72 -22.40
CA ARG A 124 15.02 9.81 -23.49
C ARG A 124 14.41 9.37 -24.81
N THR A 125 13.29 9.96 -25.20
CA THR A 125 12.88 9.93 -26.60
C THR A 125 13.85 10.80 -27.39
N THR A 126 14.72 10.14 -28.17
CA THR A 126 15.21 10.58 -29.49
C THR A 126 15.92 11.95 -29.57
N ASP A 127 17.21 11.96 -29.24
CA ASP A 127 18.22 12.63 -30.08
C ASP A 127 19.16 11.56 -30.66
N SER A 128 18.57 10.65 -31.44
CA SER A 128 19.30 9.84 -32.42
C SER A 128 19.23 10.63 -33.72
N GLY A 129 20.04 11.68 -33.83
CA GLY A 129 19.84 12.68 -34.89
C GLY A 129 20.87 13.79 -35.02
N ARG A 130 22.11 13.67 -34.52
CA ARG A 130 23.22 14.53 -34.97
C ARG A 130 24.38 13.71 -35.51
N THR A 131 24.20 13.39 -36.79
CA THR A 131 25.21 12.94 -37.74
C THR A 131 26.53 13.68 -37.62
N ASN A 132 27.62 12.92 -37.72
CA ASN A 132 28.91 13.29 -38.28
C ASN A 132 29.19 14.79 -38.44
N ARG A 133 29.88 15.37 -37.46
CA ARG A 133 30.90 16.39 -37.76
C ARG A 133 32.21 15.96 -37.13
N LEU A 134 32.97 15.16 -37.89
CA LEU A 134 34.41 15.14 -37.74
C LEU A 134 34.88 16.60 -37.78
N PRO A 135 35.59 17.12 -36.77
CA PRO A 135 36.12 18.48 -36.84
C PRO A 135 37.06 18.57 -38.04
N ALA A 136 36.86 19.58 -38.89
CA ALA A 136 37.69 19.90 -40.06
C ALA A 136 39.17 20.20 -39.72
N ARG A 137 39.60 19.97 -38.48
CA ARG A 137 40.94 20.22 -37.96
C ARG A 137 41.95 19.13 -38.29
N LEU A 138 41.50 17.94 -38.74
CA LEU A 138 42.39 16.82 -39.08
C LEU A 138 42.72 16.70 -40.59
N LYS A 139 42.46 17.74 -41.39
CA LYS A 139 42.89 17.75 -42.81
C LYS A 139 44.30 18.32 -43.04
N ASN A 140 44.93 18.88 -42.01
CA ASN A 140 46.23 19.56 -42.14
C ASN A 140 47.40 18.85 -41.43
N LEU A 141 47.25 17.58 -41.02
CA LEU A 141 48.33 16.79 -40.39
C LEU A 141 48.92 15.72 -41.32
N LYS A 142 48.76 15.88 -42.63
CA LYS A 142 49.54 15.11 -43.61
C LYS A 142 50.12 16.08 -44.65
N LYS A 143 51.24 16.69 -44.29
CA LYS A 143 52.23 17.21 -45.22
C LYS A 143 53.59 16.67 -44.80
#